data_AF-A0A9X1SEY1-F1
#
_entry.id   AF-A0A9X1SEY1-F1
#
_cell.length_a   1.000
_cell.length_b   1.000
_cell.length_c   1.000
_cell.angle_alpha   90.00
_cell.angle_beta   90.00
_cell.angle_gamma   90.00
#
_symmetry.space_group_name_H-M   'P 1'
#
loop_
_entity.id
_entity.type
_entity.pdbx_description
1 polymer ?
#
loop_
_entity_poly.entity_id
_entity_poly.type
_entity_poly.pdbx_seq_one_letter_code
_entity_poly.pdbx_strand_id
1 'polypeptide(L)'
;MTEPVDTSQGSEDSTTPDRAPRMIPPLRTWLLCGLFLLLAIFGQSVTELGDGPLAGLRGAAPIVFDGAVGNVMTLIGAFFFVATPMIWFALFSGYDIYVRIAPIIFSLTVVGIFFIFFKIQHVDGEMKPKFAYRFAPVADQRLGELEGDGGGEGLSTKTTEHDFPQFLGPDRNLVVAGPNLSDWNANPPQEVWRRPIGAGWSSFSVVGDLAYTMEQRGPSEYVSCYRVADGEPVWTFKHDARHETVLGYVGPRATPLIHNGKVYAVGATAKFFCLDAATGKLQWEHDLLAEFDATVAQAEAITNWGRSSSPLLYPGKERELIILPAGGPTREESTSLVAYDAESGEKVWTGGKEPISYASVNLFQLGDETEAIIVNESSVAGHNPETGEQLWITPWPGSSAGAASCSQAVDIGDGKILVTKGYAIGAKVFLIEKGADGKYAVNDIWEDNRLLKTKFTNVAIKDGYIYGLNDGILECVTAEDGDRQWRERGFGHGQLLMVGDKLLVMTEDGELVLVDATPDGYHEAGRIQALESEISPNWNNLCITGDLLLVRNAEQAACYRLATEEKP
;
A
#
# COMPACT_ATOMS: atom_id res chain seq x y z
N MET A 1 8.44 46.31 -100.55
CA MET A 1 8.75 47.69 -100.11
C MET A 1 8.00 47.93 -98.81
N THR A 2 8.69 48.49 -97.80
CA THR A 2 8.17 49.27 -96.64
C THR A 2 7.20 48.54 -95.69
N GLU A 3 7.27 48.57 -94.35
CA GLU A 3 8.05 49.21 -93.27
C GLU A 3 7.67 48.42 -91.96
N PRO A 4 8.30 48.64 -90.79
CA PRO A 4 8.20 47.72 -89.64
C PRO A 4 6.98 48.01 -88.74
N VAL A 5 6.45 46.97 -88.10
CA VAL A 5 5.49 47.09 -86.99
C VAL A 5 6.08 46.40 -85.76
N ASP A 6 6.20 47.20 -84.71
CA ASP A 6 6.60 46.89 -83.35
C ASP A 6 5.67 45.85 -82.72
N THR A 7 6.20 44.68 -82.34
CA THR A 7 5.48 43.69 -81.53
C THR A 7 5.98 43.74 -80.10
N SER A 8 5.28 44.53 -79.29
CA SER A 8 5.20 44.33 -77.86
C SER A 8 4.51 42.99 -77.56
N GLN A 9 5.23 42.04 -76.96
CA GLN A 9 4.70 41.07 -75.98
C GLN A 9 5.82 40.13 -75.51
N GLY A 10 6.15 40.18 -74.23
CA GLY A 10 7.05 39.22 -73.59
C GLY A 10 7.24 39.48 -72.11
N SER A 11 6.82 38.51 -71.29
CA SER A 11 7.06 38.30 -69.85
C SER A 11 6.28 39.17 -68.84
N GLU A 12 5.12 38.65 -68.41
CA GLU A 12 4.70 38.80 -67.01
C GLU A 12 5.49 37.79 -66.18
N ASP A 13 6.50 38.28 -65.47
CA ASP A 13 7.21 37.54 -64.43
C ASP A 13 6.51 37.83 -63.09
N SER A 14 5.78 36.85 -62.58
CA SER A 14 5.03 36.96 -61.33
C SER A 14 6.00 36.91 -60.15
N THR A 15 6.51 38.07 -59.76
CA THR A 15 7.27 38.25 -58.52
C THR A 15 6.32 38.22 -57.33
N THR A 16 6.29 37.08 -56.62
CA THR A 16 5.77 37.04 -55.25
C THR A 16 6.58 38.04 -54.41
N PRO A 17 5.95 39.00 -53.72
CA PRO A 17 6.71 39.98 -52.95
C PRO A 17 7.38 39.26 -51.77
N ASP A 18 8.71 39.34 -51.76
CA ASP A 18 9.57 38.85 -50.69
C ASP A 18 9.17 39.57 -49.39
N ARG A 19 8.38 38.89 -48.55
CA ARG A 19 7.88 39.44 -47.30
C ARG A 19 9.09 39.64 -46.39
N ALA A 20 9.40 40.90 -46.09
CA ALA A 20 10.47 41.26 -45.17
C ALA A 20 10.44 40.38 -43.89
N PRO A 21 11.59 39.87 -43.44
CA PRO A 21 11.70 38.96 -42.32
C PRO A 21 10.99 39.53 -41.08
N ARG A 22 10.02 38.79 -40.53
CA ARG A 22 9.29 39.20 -39.33
C ARG A 22 10.16 38.98 -38.09
N MET A 23 10.52 40.07 -37.42
CA MET A 23 11.40 40.03 -36.25
C MET A 23 10.65 39.85 -34.92
N ILE A 24 9.34 40.13 -34.90
CA ILE A 24 8.50 40.14 -33.69
C ILE A 24 7.22 39.31 -33.95
N PRO A 25 6.73 38.53 -32.96
CA PRO A 25 5.48 37.79 -33.11
C PRO A 25 4.28 38.69 -33.43
N PRO A 26 3.36 38.26 -34.31
CA PRO A 26 2.12 39.00 -34.56
C PRO A 26 1.24 39.01 -33.31
N LEU A 27 0.35 40.01 -33.21
CA LEU A 27 -0.58 40.18 -32.10
C LEU A 27 -1.37 38.89 -31.75
N ARG A 28 -1.72 38.08 -32.77
CA ARG A 28 -2.43 36.80 -32.58
C ARG A 28 -1.65 35.80 -31.72
N THR A 29 -0.32 35.78 -31.83
CA THR A 29 0.53 34.92 -31.00
C THR A 29 0.45 35.36 -29.54
N TRP A 30 0.49 36.66 -29.28
CA TRP A 30 0.38 37.21 -27.92
C TRP A 30 -1.02 37.04 -27.32
N LEU A 31 -2.09 37.17 -28.13
CA LEU A 31 -3.45 36.86 -27.70
C LEU A 31 -3.60 35.39 -27.30
N LEU A 32 -2.98 34.48 -28.05
CA LEU A 32 -2.96 33.06 -27.72
C LEU A 32 -2.18 32.79 -26.43
N CYS A 33 -1.02 33.43 -26.24
CA CYS A 33 -0.30 33.38 -24.96
C CYS A 33 -1.18 33.89 -23.80
N GLY A 34 -1.87 35.01 -23.98
CA GLY A 34 -2.79 35.55 -22.98
C GLY A 34 -3.88 34.56 -22.58
N LEU A 35 -4.42 33.80 -23.54
CA LEU A 35 -5.40 32.75 -23.26
C LEU A 35 -4.81 31.59 -22.44
N PHE A 36 -3.58 31.16 -22.75
CA PHE A 36 -2.89 30.13 -21.98
C PHE A 36 -2.50 30.60 -20.58
N LEU A 37 -2.13 31.86 -20.41
CA LEU A 37 -1.87 32.45 -19.10
C LEU A 37 -3.15 32.51 -18.25
N LEU A 38 -4.27 32.90 -18.85
CA LEU A 38 -5.58 32.89 -18.18
C LEU A 38 -6.00 31.48 -17.78
N LEU A 39 -5.76 30.48 -18.63
CA LEU A 39 -5.99 29.07 -18.30
C LEU A 39 -5.13 28.64 -17.10
N ALA A 40 -3.87 29.07 -17.05
CA ALA A 40 -2.97 28.72 -15.94
C ALA A 40 -3.43 29.34 -14.60
N ILE A 41 -3.76 30.64 -14.62
CA ILE A 41 -4.27 31.35 -13.43
C ILE A 41 -5.61 30.76 -12.97
N PHE A 42 -6.49 30.42 -13.92
CA PHE A 42 -7.76 29.78 -13.62
C PHE A 42 -7.55 28.41 -12.95
N GLY A 43 -6.66 27.57 -13.49
CA GLY A 43 -6.32 26.28 -12.90
C GLY A 43 -5.80 26.40 -11.46
N GLN A 44 -4.93 27.37 -11.20
CA GLN A 44 -4.36 27.61 -9.86
C GLN A 44 -5.40 28.09 -8.84
N SER A 45 -6.46 28.76 -9.30
CA SER A 45 -7.50 29.35 -8.45
C SER A 45 -8.80 28.54 -8.46
N VAL A 46 -8.81 27.36 -9.09
CA VAL A 46 -10.06 26.69 -9.45
C VAL A 46 -10.83 26.19 -8.22
N THR A 47 -10.12 25.68 -7.21
CA THR A 47 -10.69 25.24 -5.93
C THR A 47 -11.26 26.43 -5.15
N GLU A 48 -10.50 27.52 -4.99
CA GLU A 48 -10.97 28.74 -4.32
C GLU A 48 -12.18 29.37 -5.02
N LEU A 49 -12.19 29.37 -6.35
CA LEU A 49 -13.33 29.85 -7.14
C LEU A 49 -14.55 28.93 -6.96
N GLY A 50 -14.33 27.62 -6.92
CA GLY A 50 -15.36 26.60 -6.70
C GLY A 50 -15.91 26.58 -5.27
N ASP A 51 -15.16 27.07 -4.28
CA ASP A 51 -15.60 27.25 -2.90
C ASP A 51 -16.23 28.63 -2.66
N GLY A 52 -15.91 29.62 -3.49
CA GLY A 52 -16.41 30.98 -3.39
C GLY A 52 -17.39 31.35 -4.51
N PRO A 53 -17.04 32.29 -5.41
CA PRO A 53 -17.97 32.94 -6.32
C PRO A 53 -18.62 31.99 -7.36
N LEU A 54 -18.05 30.81 -7.59
CA LEU A 54 -18.57 29.80 -8.53
C LEU A 54 -19.11 28.54 -7.84
N ALA A 55 -19.37 28.57 -6.53
CA ALA A 55 -19.88 27.42 -5.78
C ALA A 55 -21.13 26.77 -6.40
N GLY A 56 -22.04 27.57 -6.98
CA GLY A 56 -23.23 27.07 -7.67
C GLY A 56 -22.94 26.24 -8.95
N LEU A 57 -21.76 26.37 -9.54
CA LEU A 57 -21.35 25.59 -10.72
C LEU A 57 -20.62 24.29 -10.36
N ARG A 58 -20.14 24.15 -9.12
CA ARG A 58 -19.42 22.95 -8.67
C ARG A 58 -20.28 21.69 -8.71
N GLY A 59 -21.56 21.82 -8.40
CA GLY A 59 -22.51 20.70 -8.54
C GLY A 59 -22.80 20.28 -9.98
N ALA A 60 -22.67 21.20 -10.95
CA ALA A 60 -22.94 20.94 -12.37
C ALA A 60 -21.71 20.43 -13.14
N ALA A 61 -20.51 20.78 -12.71
CA ALA A 61 -19.26 20.37 -13.34
C ALA A 61 -18.16 20.05 -12.30
N PRO A 62 -18.36 19.03 -11.45
CA PRO A 62 -17.47 18.75 -10.31
C PRO A 62 -16.02 18.48 -10.72
N ILE A 63 -15.82 17.84 -11.87
CA ILE A 63 -14.49 17.54 -12.44
C ILE A 63 -13.70 18.82 -12.76
N VAL A 64 -14.37 19.93 -13.11
CA VAL A 64 -13.69 21.19 -13.47
C VAL A 64 -13.08 21.87 -12.25
N PHE A 65 -13.70 21.70 -11.08
CA PHE A 65 -13.29 22.31 -9.81
C PHE A 65 -12.50 21.33 -8.92
N ASP A 66 -12.03 20.23 -9.49
CA ASP A 66 -11.15 19.28 -8.86
C ASP A 66 -9.71 19.83 -8.82
N GLY A 67 -9.02 19.64 -7.69
CA GLY A 67 -7.66 20.15 -7.49
C GLY A 67 -6.65 19.57 -8.49
N ALA A 68 -6.76 18.28 -8.82
CA ALA A 68 -5.88 17.63 -9.77
C ALA A 68 -6.12 18.15 -11.20
N VAL A 69 -7.38 18.32 -11.58
CA VAL A 69 -7.72 18.92 -12.87
C VAL A 69 -7.25 20.38 -12.94
N GLY A 70 -7.37 21.15 -11.85
CA GLY A 70 -6.81 22.51 -11.74
C GLY A 70 -5.29 22.55 -11.94
N ASN A 71 -4.55 21.63 -11.33
CA ASN A 71 -3.10 21.52 -11.52
C ASN A 71 -2.73 21.15 -12.95
N VAL A 72 -3.47 20.24 -13.58
CA VAL A 72 -3.27 19.88 -15.00
C VAL A 72 -3.53 21.08 -15.92
N MET A 73 -4.61 21.84 -15.71
CA MET A 73 -4.88 23.07 -16.46
C MET A 73 -3.76 24.10 -16.27
N THR A 74 -3.24 24.21 -15.04
CA THR A 74 -2.10 25.09 -14.71
C THR A 74 -0.86 24.71 -15.50
N LEU A 75 -0.48 23.43 -15.49
CA LEU A 75 0.68 22.91 -16.22
C LEU A 75 0.55 23.09 -17.72
N ILE A 76 -0.60 22.76 -18.30
CA ILE A 76 -0.88 22.94 -19.74
C ILE A 76 -0.81 24.42 -20.12
N GLY A 77 -1.48 25.28 -19.35
CA GLY A 77 -1.49 26.73 -19.59
C GLY A 77 -0.08 27.33 -19.52
N ALA A 78 0.68 27.01 -18.48
CA ALA A 78 2.06 27.49 -18.33
C ALA A 78 2.99 26.99 -19.44
N PHE A 79 2.88 25.70 -19.81
CA PHE A 79 3.66 25.11 -20.90
C PHE A 79 3.41 25.84 -22.21
N PHE A 80 2.14 25.99 -22.62
CA PHE A 80 1.82 26.62 -23.89
C PHE A 80 2.01 28.14 -23.89
N PHE A 81 1.93 28.81 -22.74
CA PHE A 81 2.30 30.21 -22.60
C PHE A 81 3.77 30.46 -22.99
N VAL A 82 4.67 29.56 -22.59
CA VAL A 82 6.11 29.62 -22.91
C VAL A 82 6.42 29.04 -24.29
N ALA A 83 5.81 27.90 -24.64
CA ALA A 83 6.09 27.20 -25.89
C ALA A 83 5.57 27.96 -27.13
N THR A 84 4.41 28.62 -27.05
CA THR A 84 3.80 29.34 -28.19
C THR A 84 4.73 30.39 -28.82
N PRO A 85 5.33 31.33 -28.06
CA PRO A 85 6.26 32.30 -28.64
C PRO A 85 7.56 31.66 -29.12
N MET A 86 8.04 30.59 -28.44
CA MET A 86 9.23 29.85 -28.85
C MET A 86 9.04 29.11 -30.17
N ILE A 87 7.92 28.38 -30.33
CA ILE A 87 7.54 27.69 -31.57
C ILE A 87 7.39 28.71 -32.69
N TRP A 88 6.73 29.84 -32.41
CA TRP A 88 6.60 30.91 -33.40
C TRP A 88 7.96 31.44 -33.84
N PHE A 89 8.85 31.71 -32.87
CA PHE A 89 10.18 32.22 -33.13
C PHE A 89 11.04 31.23 -33.94
N ALA A 90 10.92 29.93 -33.63
CA ALA A 90 11.65 28.88 -34.31
C ALA A 90 11.21 28.70 -35.78
N LEU A 91 9.91 28.74 -36.05
CA LEU A 91 9.35 28.40 -37.36
C LEU A 91 9.12 29.61 -38.28
N PHE A 92 8.77 30.78 -37.73
CA PHE A 92 8.22 31.89 -38.51
C PHE A 92 8.98 33.21 -38.37
N SER A 93 9.99 33.29 -37.50
CA SER A 93 10.82 34.50 -37.40
C SER A 93 11.73 34.66 -38.62
N GLY A 94 12.29 35.85 -38.80
CA GLY A 94 13.21 36.16 -39.89
C GLY A 94 14.69 35.89 -39.63
N TYR A 95 15.05 35.39 -38.43
CA TYR A 95 16.44 35.24 -38.01
C TYR A 95 17.15 34.06 -38.69
N ASP A 96 18.46 33.93 -38.52
CA ASP A 96 19.16 32.72 -38.95
C ASP A 96 18.73 31.49 -38.14
N ILE A 97 18.77 30.30 -38.76
CA ILE A 97 18.33 29.04 -38.14
C ILE A 97 19.00 28.77 -36.79
N TYR A 98 20.29 29.13 -36.62
CA TYR A 98 21.00 28.92 -35.36
C TYR A 98 20.44 29.78 -34.23
N VAL A 99 20.01 31.01 -34.54
CA VAL A 99 19.35 31.91 -33.59
C VAL A 99 17.94 31.41 -33.28
N ARG A 100 17.20 30.92 -34.28
CA ARG A 100 15.83 30.41 -34.13
C ARG A 100 15.73 29.20 -33.21
N ILE A 101 16.68 28.28 -33.30
CA ILE A 101 16.68 27.06 -32.49
C ILE A 101 17.29 27.27 -31.10
N ALA A 102 18.08 28.34 -30.88
CA ALA A 102 18.77 28.58 -29.62
C ALA A 102 17.85 28.59 -28.38
N PRO A 103 16.65 29.22 -28.38
CA PRO A 103 15.74 29.16 -27.23
C PRO A 103 15.20 27.75 -26.96
N ILE A 104 14.96 26.95 -28.01
CA ILE A 104 14.49 25.56 -27.87
C ILE A 104 15.62 24.72 -27.28
N ILE A 105 16.82 24.80 -27.84
CA ILE A 105 17.99 24.09 -27.32
C ILE A 105 18.24 24.49 -25.88
N PHE A 106 18.25 25.79 -25.57
CA PHE A 106 18.45 26.29 -24.21
C PHE A 106 17.40 25.72 -23.25
N SER A 107 16.11 25.74 -23.62
CA SER A 107 15.04 25.22 -22.76
C SER A 107 15.14 23.70 -22.56
N LEU A 108 15.43 22.94 -23.63
CA LEU A 108 15.67 21.50 -23.53
C LEU A 108 16.93 21.19 -22.71
N THR A 109 17.98 22.01 -22.81
CA THR A 109 19.18 21.88 -21.99
C THR A 109 18.89 22.20 -20.53
N VAL A 110 18.13 23.26 -20.21
CA VAL A 110 17.75 23.59 -18.82
C VAL A 110 16.89 22.48 -18.22
N VAL A 111 15.90 21.97 -18.96
CA VAL A 111 15.06 20.84 -18.53
C VAL A 111 15.92 19.58 -18.38
N GLY A 112 16.81 19.29 -19.32
CA GLY A 112 17.75 18.18 -19.25
C GLY A 112 18.65 18.26 -18.03
N ILE A 113 19.27 19.42 -17.77
CA ILE A 113 20.08 19.70 -16.58
C ILE A 113 19.24 19.51 -15.32
N PHE A 114 18.02 20.03 -15.28
CA PHE A 114 17.12 19.81 -14.15
C PHE A 114 16.92 18.31 -13.90
N PHE A 115 16.61 17.50 -14.91
CA PHE A 115 16.40 16.06 -14.74
C PHE A 115 17.69 15.23 -14.55
N ILE A 116 18.86 15.81 -14.84
CA ILE A 116 20.16 15.26 -14.42
C ILE A 116 20.30 15.35 -12.89
N PHE A 117 19.91 16.48 -12.29
CA PHE A 117 20.06 16.70 -10.85
C PHE A 117 18.84 16.31 -10.02
N PHE A 118 17.65 16.27 -10.62
CA PHE A 118 16.39 16.01 -9.96
C PHE A 118 15.66 14.82 -10.61
N LYS A 119 15.00 14.01 -9.81
CA LYS A 119 14.11 12.93 -10.26
C LYS A 119 12.69 13.22 -9.77
N ILE A 120 11.69 12.81 -10.54
CA ILE A 120 10.32 12.73 -10.01
C ILE A 120 10.33 11.62 -8.98
N GLN A 121 10.01 11.98 -7.74
CA GLN A 121 10.04 11.08 -6.59
C GLN A 121 8.70 10.36 -6.47
N HIS A 122 7.60 11.12 -6.53
CA HIS A 122 6.22 10.64 -6.57
C HIS A 122 5.31 11.75 -7.13
N VAL A 123 4.07 11.41 -7.50
CA VAL A 123 3.02 12.36 -7.91
C VAL A 123 1.88 12.20 -6.90
N ASP A 124 1.63 13.23 -6.10
CA ASP A 124 0.61 13.17 -5.04
C ASP A 124 -0.82 13.02 -5.60
N GLY A 125 -1.80 12.79 -4.72
CA GLY A 125 -3.21 12.62 -5.08
C GLY A 125 -3.84 13.81 -5.82
N GLU A 126 -3.20 14.98 -5.79
CA GLU A 126 -3.58 16.17 -6.57
C GLU A 126 -2.80 16.31 -7.89
N MET A 127 -2.10 15.27 -8.34
CA MET A 127 -1.29 15.26 -9.56
C MET A 127 -0.11 16.25 -9.55
N LYS A 128 0.42 16.65 -8.39
CA LYS A 128 1.63 17.49 -8.31
C LYS A 128 2.88 16.60 -8.24
N PRO A 129 3.82 16.73 -9.20
CA PRO A 129 5.07 16.00 -9.12
C PRO A 129 5.95 16.56 -7.99
N LYS A 130 6.36 15.70 -7.06
CA LYS A 130 7.38 15.99 -6.05
C LYS A 130 8.75 15.62 -6.61
N PHE A 131 9.70 16.55 -6.53
CA PHE A 131 11.05 16.36 -7.05
C PHE A 131 12.04 16.14 -5.91
N ALA A 132 12.89 15.12 -6.06
CA ALA A 132 14.02 14.88 -5.16
C ALA A 132 15.33 15.16 -5.88
N TYR A 133 16.34 15.57 -5.13
CA TYR A 133 17.71 15.53 -5.63
C TYR A 133 18.08 14.08 -5.98
N ARG A 134 18.51 13.84 -7.22
CA ARG A 134 18.74 12.50 -7.79
C ARG A 134 19.79 11.71 -7.01
N PHE A 135 20.77 12.40 -6.44
CA PHE A 135 21.90 11.80 -5.73
C PHE A 135 21.74 11.85 -4.21
N ALA A 136 20.61 12.32 -3.68
CA ALA A 136 20.34 12.24 -2.25
C ALA A 136 20.04 10.77 -1.88
N PRO A 137 20.61 10.27 -0.77
CA PRO A 137 20.22 8.98 -0.23
C PRO A 137 18.72 9.00 0.11
N VAL A 138 18.03 7.90 -0.21
CA VAL A 138 16.64 7.66 0.17
C VAL A 138 16.54 7.45 1.69
N ALA A 139 15.33 7.55 2.27
CA ALA A 139 15.11 7.52 3.73
C ALA A 139 15.84 6.38 4.45
N ASP A 140 15.75 5.16 3.93
CA ASP A 140 16.40 3.98 4.49
C ASP A 140 17.93 3.99 4.42
N GLN A 141 18.51 4.78 3.50
CA GLN A 141 19.95 4.94 3.33
C GLN A 141 20.50 6.12 4.14
N ARG A 142 19.65 7.03 4.61
CA ARG A 142 20.02 8.12 5.53
C ARG A 142 20.28 7.61 6.95
N LEU A 143 19.67 6.49 7.31
CA LEU A 143 19.78 5.90 8.63
C LEU A 143 21.04 5.03 8.74
N GLY A 144 21.79 5.21 9.82
CA GLY A 144 22.89 4.32 10.19
C GLY A 144 22.40 2.96 10.70
N GLU A 145 23.35 2.13 11.12
CA GLU A 145 23.04 0.90 11.84
C GLU A 145 22.20 1.21 13.09
N LEU A 146 21.26 0.34 13.37
CA LEU A 146 20.42 0.42 14.56
C LEU A 146 21.03 -0.50 15.61
N GLU A 147 21.54 0.06 16.69
CA GLU A 147 22.01 -0.71 17.84
C GLU A 147 20.96 -0.60 18.95
N GLY A 148 20.68 -1.72 19.61
CA GLY A 148 19.81 -1.77 20.77
C GLY A 148 20.60 -1.63 22.08
N ASP A 149 19.94 -1.18 23.14
CA ASP A 149 20.55 -1.04 24.47
C ASP A 149 20.72 -2.38 25.22
N GLY A 150 20.21 -3.49 24.67
CA GLY A 150 20.24 -4.82 25.29
C GLY A 150 19.25 -4.97 26.46
N GLY A 151 18.38 -3.99 26.68
CA GLY A 151 17.45 -3.91 27.82
C GLY A 151 16.25 -4.84 27.76
N GLY A 152 16.32 -5.92 26.96
CA GLY A 152 15.25 -6.91 26.85
C GLY A 152 15.34 -8.03 27.89
N GLU A 153 16.53 -8.24 28.48
CA GLU A 153 16.72 -9.25 29.54
C GLU A 153 15.91 -8.88 30.81
N GLY A 154 15.01 -9.78 31.21
CA GLY A 154 14.18 -9.62 32.41
C GLY A 154 12.78 -9.08 32.14
N LEU A 155 12.47 -8.65 30.91
CA LEU A 155 11.10 -8.34 30.49
C LEU A 155 10.33 -9.63 30.17
N SER A 156 9.02 -9.62 30.42
CA SER A 156 8.17 -10.76 30.07
C SER A 156 7.95 -10.80 28.57
N THR A 157 8.32 -11.91 27.94
CA THR A 157 8.08 -12.21 26.52
C THR A 157 7.04 -13.31 26.33
N LYS A 158 6.28 -13.60 27.40
CA LYS A 158 5.18 -14.56 27.37
C LYS A 158 3.92 -13.85 26.86
N THR A 159 3.37 -14.35 25.76
CA THR A 159 2.14 -13.83 25.17
C THR A 159 0.94 -14.03 26.09
N THR A 160 0.08 -13.02 26.15
CA THR A 160 -1.17 -12.95 26.91
C THR A 160 -2.34 -12.54 26.01
N GLU A 161 -3.56 -12.62 26.52
CA GLU A 161 -4.78 -12.19 25.80
C GLU A 161 -4.86 -10.68 25.56
N HIS A 162 -3.99 -9.89 26.20
CA HIS A 162 -3.94 -8.44 26.07
C HIS A 162 -2.90 -7.95 25.06
N ASP A 163 -2.10 -8.86 24.52
CA ASP A 163 -1.04 -8.55 23.57
C ASP A 163 -1.55 -8.48 22.13
N PHE A 164 -0.72 -7.91 21.26
CA PHE A 164 -0.96 -7.87 19.81
C PHE A 164 0.16 -8.64 19.10
N PRO A 165 0.26 -9.97 19.30
CA PRO A 165 1.49 -10.72 19.02
C PRO A 165 1.73 -11.01 17.53
N GLN A 166 0.79 -10.66 16.65
CA GLN A 166 0.85 -11.09 15.26
C GLN A 166 0.09 -10.16 14.30
N PHE A 167 0.25 -10.45 13.01
CA PHE A 167 -0.42 -9.78 11.91
C PHE A 167 -1.95 -9.73 12.10
N LEU A 168 -2.53 -8.53 11.98
CA LEU A 168 -3.97 -8.24 12.14
C LEU A 168 -4.55 -8.52 13.54
N GLY A 169 -3.70 -8.62 14.56
CA GLY A 169 -4.11 -8.74 15.96
C GLY A 169 -4.11 -10.17 16.49
N PRO A 170 -4.47 -10.36 17.77
CA PRO A 170 -4.42 -11.66 18.44
C PRO A 170 -5.17 -12.76 17.70
N ASP A 171 -6.28 -12.42 17.03
CA ASP A 171 -7.13 -13.36 16.28
C ASP A 171 -6.96 -13.25 14.75
N ARG A 172 -5.98 -12.49 14.25
CA ARG A 172 -5.70 -12.26 12.82
C ARG A 172 -6.91 -11.79 12.00
N ASN A 173 -7.79 -10.98 12.59
CA ASN A 173 -9.08 -10.60 11.99
C ASN A 173 -9.34 -9.07 11.98
N LEU A 174 -8.36 -8.24 12.34
CA LEU A 174 -8.50 -6.78 12.49
C LEU A 174 -9.50 -6.33 13.56
N VAL A 175 -9.89 -7.20 14.48
CA VAL A 175 -10.82 -6.87 15.56
C VAL A 175 -10.14 -7.09 16.90
N VAL A 176 -10.19 -6.07 17.74
CA VAL A 176 -9.77 -6.15 19.14
C VAL A 176 -10.83 -5.53 20.04
N ALA A 177 -10.98 -6.07 21.24
CA ALA A 177 -11.85 -5.46 22.24
C ALA A 177 -11.36 -4.05 22.60
N GLY A 178 -10.05 -3.93 22.91
CA GLY A 178 -9.34 -2.69 23.20
C GLY A 178 -10.01 -1.80 24.25
N PRO A 179 -9.57 -0.53 24.39
CA PRO A 179 -10.20 0.42 25.28
C PRO A 179 -11.45 1.05 24.64
N ASN A 180 -12.34 1.60 25.48
CA ASN A 180 -13.45 2.42 25.00
C ASN A 180 -12.91 3.78 24.53
N LEU A 181 -12.87 4.00 23.22
CA LEU A 181 -12.35 5.23 22.62
C LEU A 181 -13.37 6.37 22.69
N SER A 182 -12.93 7.52 23.19
CA SER A 182 -13.72 8.75 23.28
C SER A 182 -13.67 9.57 21.99
N ASP A 183 -14.54 10.59 21.87
CA ASP A 183 -14.56 11.54 20.75
C ASP A 183 -13.26 12.39 20.70
N TRP A 184 -12.54 12.27 19.59
CA TRP A 184 -11.27 12.95 19.35
C TRP A 184 -11.40 14.41 18.97
N ASN A 185 -12.58 14.88 18.58
CA ASN A 185 -12.82 16.32 18.38
C ASN A 185 -12.69 17.09 19.69
N ALA A 186 -13.01 16.45 20.81
CA ALA A 186 -12.84 17.01 22.15
C ALA A 186 -11.48 16.66 22.75
N ASN A 187 -11.07 15.39 22.64
CA ASN A 187 -9.86 14.86 23.25
C ASN A 187 -9.04 14.07 22.21
N PRO A 188 -8.21 14.73 21.38
CA PRO A 188 -7.42 14.04 20.38
C PRO A 188 -6.34 13.15 21.04
N PRO A 189 -5.89 12.08 20.37
CA PRO A 189 -4.78 11.25 20.85
C PRO A 189 -3.51 12.08 21.10
N GLN A 190 -2.76 11.69 22.12
CA GLN A 190 -1.49 12.33 22.47
C GLN A 190 -0.32 11.54 21.88
N GLU A 191 0.56 12.19 21.11
CA GLU A 191 1.83 11.59 20.71
C GLU A 191 2.70 11.33 21.95
N VAL A 192 3.11 10.08 22.14
CA VAL A 192 4.00 9.64 23.22
C VAL A 192 5.46 9.74 22.77
N TRP A 193 5.74 9.20 21.58
CA TRP A 193 7.04 9.27 20.95
C TRP A 193 6.92 9.15 19.44
N ARG A 194 7.95 9.63 18.75
CA ARG A 194 8.13 9.51 17.30
C ARG A 194 9.61 9.36 16.98
N ARG A 195 9.93 8.50 16.01
CA ARG A 195 11.31 8.28 15.58
C ARG A 195 11.43 7.91 14.11
N PRO A 196 12.60 8.16 13.50
CA PRO A 196 12.93 7.55 12.21
C PRO A 196 13.02 6.03 12.30
N ILE A 197 12.56 5.35 11.25
CA ILE A 197 12.64 3.90 11.08
C ILE A 197 13.05 3.57 9.62
N GLY A 198 13.71 2.44 9.42
CA GLY A 198 14.06 1.94 8.10
C GLY A 198 12.84 1.56 7.27
N ALA A 199 13.03 1.44 5.96
CA ALA A 199 11.94 1.16 5.03
C ALA A 199 11.32 -0.21 5.28
N GLY A 200 10.00 -0.33 5.12
CA GLY A 200 9.31 -1.59 5.27
C GLY A 200 7.82 -1.40 5.52
N TRP A 201 7.08 -2.46 5.23
CA TRP A 201 5.62 -2.52 5.24
C TRP A 201 5.08 -3.45 6.34
N SER A 202 6.00 -4.07 7.10
CA SER A 202 5.71 -4.81 8.32
C SER A 202 4.96 -3.90 9.31
N SER A 203 3.90 -4.40 9.96
CA SER A 203 3.33 -3.71 11.12
C SER A 203 4.18 -3.96 12.37
N PHE A 204 3.73 -3.42 13.50
CA PHE A 204 4.23 -3.87 14.80
C PHE A 204 3.47 -5.11 15.27
N SER A 205 4.18 -5.97 15.99
CA SER A 205 3.63 -6.95 16.93
C SER A 205 4.10 -6.58 18.32
N VAL A 206 3.23 -6.62 19.33
CA VAL A 206 3.56 -6.25 20.71
C VAL A 206 3.30 -7.41 21.64
N VAL A 207 4.27 -7.68 22.52
CA VAL A 207 4.11 -8.57 23.69
C VAL A 207 4.70 -7.87 24.91
N GLY A 208 3.87 -7.62 25.92
CA GLY A 208 4.24 -6.84 27.09
C GLY A 208 4.76 -5.46 26.72
N ASP A 209 5.99 -5.15 27.16
CA ASP A 209 6.61 -3.83 26.96
C ASP A 209 7.44 -3.73 25.66
N LEU A 210 7.41 -4.77 24.81
CA LEU A 210 8.26 -4.89 23.63
C LEU A 210 7.43 -4.90 22.34
N ALA A 211 7.86 -4.07 21.38
CA ALA A 211 7.30 -3.96 20.05
C ALA A 211 8.29 -4.44 18.99
N TYR A 212 7.86 -5.36 18.14
CA TYR A 212 8.67 -6.04 17.13
C TYR A 212 8.18 -5.68 15.73
N THR A 213 9.09 -5.44 14.80
CA THR A 213 8.76 -5.17 13.40
C THR A 213 9.93 -5.53 12.49
N MET A 214 9.72 -5.50 11.17
CA MET A 214 10.79 -5.63 10.18
C MET A 214 11.06 -4.32 9.45
N GLU A 215 12.33 -4.01 9.21
CA GLU A 215 12.75 -2.83 8.47
C GLU A 215 13.99 -3.11 7.61
N GLN A 216 14.27 -2.27 6.63
CA GLN A 216 15.45 -2.35 5.78
C GLN A 216 16.25 -1.05 5.93
N ARG A 217 17.57 -1.19 6.12
CA ARG A 217 18.50 -0.06 6.19
C ARG A 217 19.68 -0.34 5.26
N GLY A 218 19.76 0.43 4.18
CA GLY A 218 20.76 0.19 3.13
C GLY A 218 20.67 -1.23 2.57
N PRO A 219 21.77 -2.02 2.57
CA PRO A 219 21.81 -3.34 1.93
C PRO A 219 21.25 -4.48 2.80
N SER A 220 20.72 -4.19 3.99
CA SER A 220 20.35 -5.21 4.97
C SER A 220 18.92 -5.06 5.47
N GLU A 221 18.26 -6.19 5.71
CA GLU A 221 16.99 -6.29 6.41
C GLU A 221 17.24 -6.57 7.89
N TYR A 222 16.33 -6.08 8.73
CA TYR A 222 16.39 -6.15 10.18
C TYR A 222 15.07 -6.70 10.73
N VAL A 223 15.18 -7.54 11.74
CA VAL A 223 14.12 -7.72 12.74
C VAL A 223 14.50 -6.83 13.92
N SER A 224 13.65 -5.87 14.24
CA SER A 224 13.93 -4.85 15.24
C SER A 224 12.94 -4.93 16.39
N CYS A 225 13.47 -4.79 17.61
CA CYS A 225 12.71 -4.73 18.84
C CYS A 225 12.87 -3.36 19.49
N TYR A 226 11.75 -2.78 19.89
CA TYR A 226 11.65 -1.47 20.50
C TYR A 226 10.91 -1.56 21.83
N ARG A 227 11.22 -0.66 22.76
CA ARG A 227 10.43 -0.52 23.98
C ARG A 227 9.17 0.30 23.67
N VAL A 228 8.00 -0.22 24.07
CA VAL A 228 6.71 0.43 23.82
C VAL A 228 6.63 1.81 24.48
N ALA A 229 7.23 1.98 25.66
CA ALA A 229 7.10 3.20 26.46
C ALA A 229 7.74 4.45 25.84
N ASP A 230 8.86 4.30 25.12
CA ASP A 230 9.68 5.42 24.63
C ASP A 230 10.16 5.26 23.17
N GLY A 231 9.94 4.10 22.55
CA GLY A 231 10.36 3.82 21.18
C GLY A 231 11.86 3.56 21.02
N GLU A 232 12.61 3.45 22.12
CA GLU A 232 14.04 3.18 22.08
C GLU A 232 14.33 1.74 21.61
N PRO A 233 15.37 1.54 20.80
CA PRO A 233 15.71 0.21 20.30
C PRO A 233 16.28 -0.64 21.43
N VAL A 234 15.75 -1.85 21.59
CA VAL A 234 16.16 -2.82 22.61
C VAL A 234 17.18 -3.79 22.04
N TRP A 235 16.87 -4.37 20.87
CA TRP A 235 17.79 -5.22 20.12
C TRP A 235 17.43 -5.22 18.63
N THR A 236 18.38 -5.63 17.81
CA THR A 236 18.17 -5.83 16.37
C THR A 236 18.87 -7.09 15.89
N PHE A 237 18.22 -7.85 15.02
CA PHE A 237 18.84 -8.92 14.25
C PHE A 237 18.96 -8.48 12.79
N LYS A 238 20.18 -8.50 12.25
CA LYS A 238 20.51 -8.03 10.90
C LYS A 238 20.87 -9.21 10.00
N HIS A 239 20.38 -9.19 8.75
CA HIS A 239 20.86 -10.08 7.70
C HIS A 239 21.02 -9.35 6.36
N ASP A 240 21.92 -9.86 5.52
CA ASP A 240 22.21 -9.25 4.22
C ASP A 240 21.14 -9.62 3.19
N ALA A 241 20.18 -8.70 3.02
CA ALA A 241 19.17 -8.74 2.00
C ALA A 241 18.70 -7.32 1.68
N ARG A 242 18.46 -7.06 0.39
CA ARG A 242 17.79 -5.86 -0.06
C ARG A 242 16.71 -6.22 -1.07
N HIS A 243 15.47 -5.89 -0.75
CA HIS A 243 14.37 -5.92 -1.70
C HIS A 243 13.89 -4.49 -1.97
N GLU A 244 13.72 -4.17 -3.25
CA GLU A 244 13.29 -2.86 -3.72
C GLU A 244 12.60 -2.99 -5.07
N THR A 245 11.44 -2.35 -5.20
CA THR A 245 10.70 -2.29 -6.45
C THR A 245 10.15 -0.89 -6.67
N VAL A 246 9.89 -0.51 -7.93
CA VAL A 246 9.45 0.84 -8.26
C VAL A 246 8.06 1.16 -7.71
N LEU A 247 7.12 0.21 -7.78
CA LEU A 247 5.73 0.43 -7.33
C LEU A 247 5.43 -0.16 -5.95
N GLY A 248 6.20 -1.17 -5.50
CA GLY A 248 6.06 -1.78 -4.18
C GLY A 248 7.03 -1.21 -3.15
N TYR A 249 7.92 -0.29 -3.55
CA TYR A 249 8.94 0.35 -2.72
C TYR A 249 9.89 -0.65 -2.04
N VAL A 250 10.55 -0.19 -0.97
CA VAL A 250 11.73 -0.79 -0.34
C VAL A 250 11.33 -1.57 0.91
N GLY A 251 11.99 -2.71 1.14
CA GLY A 251 12.02 -3.40 2.43
C GLY A 251 11.01 -4.54 2.61
N PRO A 252 11.05 -5.19 3.79
CA PRO A 252 10.23 -6.35 4.13
C PRO A 252 8.76 -5.97 4.38
N ARG A 253 7.85 -6.93 4.16
CA ARG A 253 6.39 -6.72 4.27
C ARG A 253 5.71 -7.55 5.35
N ALA A 254 6.24 -8.73 5.65
CA ALA A 254 5.62 -9.61 6.65
C ALA A 254 5.74 -9.03 8.06
N THR A 255 4.75 -9.30 8.88
CA THR A 255 4.72 -8.93 10.30
C THR A 255 5.21 -10.12 11.13
N PRO A 256 6.17 -9.93 12.06
CA PRO A 256 6.63 -11.01 12.91
C PRO A 256 5.53 -11.59 13.79
N LEU A 257 5.57 -12.90 14.01
CA LEU A 257 4.76 -13.59 15.02
C LEU A 257 5.58 -13.73 16.30
N ILE A 258 4.99 -13.36 17.44
CA ILE A 258 5.61 -13.50 18.76
C ILE A 258 4.85 -14.53 19.57
N HIS A 259 5.53 -15.61 19.96
CA HIS A 259 4.91 -16.67 20.75
C HIS A 259 5.89 -17.26 21.74
N ASN A 260 5.49 -17.33 23.00
CA ASN A 260 6.23 -18.02 24.07
C ASN A 260 7.75 -17.72 24.09
N GLY A 261 8.12 -16.44 24.03
CA GLY A 261 9.52 -16.02 24.08
C GLY A 261 10.30 -16.16 22.77
N LYS A 262 9.63 -16.44 21.65
CA LYS A 262 10.24 -16.54 20.31
C LYS A 262 9.61 -15.55 19.34
N VAL A 263 10.43 -15.10 18.39
CA VAL A 263 10.03 -14.25 17.25
C VAL A 263 10.21 -15.04 15.97
N TYR A 264 9.14 -15.21 15.22
CA TYR A 264 9.14 -15.84 13.90
C TYR A 264 8.95 -14.76 12.84
N ALA A 265 9.96 -14.55 11.99
CA ALA A 265 9.98 -13.46 11.02
C ALA A 265 10.47 -13.93 9.65
N VAL A 266 9.83 -13.45 8.58
CA VAL A 266 10.21 -13.79 7.20
C VAL A 266 10.48 -12.52 6.38
N GLY A 267 11.67 -12.44 5.80
CA GLY A 267 12.11 -11.32 4.95
C GLY A 267 11.46 -11.32 3.57
N ALA A 268 11.60 -10.22 2.83
CA ALA A 268 11.05 -10.13 1.47
C ALA A 268 11.68 -11.14 0.51
N THR A 269 12.92 -11.56 0.79
CA THR A 269 13.71 -12.55 0.04
C THR A 269 13.54 -13.99 0.54
N ALA A 270 12.50 -14.25 1.36
CA ALA A 270 12.15 -15.58 1.88
C ALA A 270 13.18 -16.23 2.83
N LYS A 271 14.03 -15.42 3.46
CA LYS A 271 14.76 -15.84 4.66
C LYS A 271 13.79 -15.87 5.84
N PHE A 272 13.70 -17.00 6.53
CA PHE A 272 12.80 -17.22 7.65
C PHE A 272 13.59 -17.54 8.91
N PHE A 273 13.29 -16.84 10.00
CA PHE A 273 14.08 -16.87 11.24
C PHE A 273 13.20 -17.17 12.45
N CYS A 274 13.77 -17.90 13.40
CA CYS A 274 13.33 -17.92 14.78
C CYS A 274 14.39 -17.29 15.67
N LEU A 275 14.00 -16.24 16.40
CA LEU A 275 14.86 -15.50 17.30
C LEU A 275 14.33 -15.60 18.73
N ASP A 276 15.22 -15.50 19.70
CA ASP A 276 14.85 -15.24 21.10
C ASP A 276 14.21 -13.85 21.22
N ALA A 277 13.01 -13.75 21.80
CA ALA A 277 12.25 -12.50 21.84
C ALA A 277 12.83 -11.45 22.78
N ALA A 278 13.62 -11.84 23.77
CA ALA A 278 14.25 -10.91 24.70
C ALA A 278 15.56 -10.33 24.16
N THR A 279 16.29 -11.08 23.34
CA THR A 279 17.68 -10.74 22.97
C THR A 279 17.92 -10.64 21.46
N GLY A 280 17.00 -11.13 20.63
CA GLY A 280 17.17 -11.21 19.18
C GLY A 280 18.17 -12.27 18.72
N LYS A 281 18.63 -13.16 19.61
CA LYS A 281 19.58 -14.22 19.27
C LYS A 281 18.92 -15.27 18.37
N LEU A 282 19.56 -15.56 17.24
CA LEU A 282 19.12 -16.58 16.30
C LEU A 282 19.08 -17.97 16.98
N GLN A 283 17.93 -18.64 16.88
CA GLN A 283 17.72 -20.02 17.32
C GLN A 283 17.83 -20.99 16.14
N TRP A 284 17.11 -20.70 15.07
CA TRP A 284 17.18 -21.44 13.80
C TRP A 284 16.77 -20.54 12.62
N GLU A 285 17.17 -20.92 11.41
CA GLU A 285 16.82 -20.22 10.17
C GLU A 285 16.58 -21.18 9.00
N HIS A 286 15.80 -20.70 8.03
CA HIS A 286 15.50 -21.36 6.77
C HIS A 286 15.70 -20.41 5.59
N ASP A 287 16.21 -20.94 4.48
CA ASP A 287 16.18 -20.29 3.18
C ASP A 287 15.11 -20.97 2.34
N LEU A 288 13.92 -20.38 2.32
CA LEU A 288 12.77 -20.99 1.64
C LEU A 288 12.98 -21.06 0.13
N LEU A 289 13.77 -20.15 -0.47
CA LEU A 289 14.04 -20.26 -1.91
C LEU A 289 14.93 -21.47 -2.17
N ALA A 290 15.99 -21.65 -1.40
CA ALA A 290 16.87 -22.81 -1.54
C ALA A 290 16.16 -24.14 -1.22
N GLU A 291 15.30 -24.18 -0.21
CA GLU A 291 14.56 -25.39 0.18
C GLU A 291 13.53 -25.85 -0.84
N PHE A 292 13.03 -24.93 -1.66
CA PHE A 292 12.04 -25.18 -2.70
C PHE A 292 12.61 -24.95 -4.10
N ASP A 293 13.92 -25.12 -4.28
CA ASP A 293 14.64 -25.11 -5.56
C ASP A 293 14.40 -23.85 -6.43
N ALA A 294 14.14 -22.71 -5.79
CA ALA A 294 13.85 -21.44 -6.45
C ALA A 294 15.04 -20.46 -6.36
N THR A 295 15.22 -19.65 -7.39
CA THR A 295 16.09 -18.47 -7.38
C THR A 295 15.31 -17.21 -7.03
N VAL A 296 16.00 -16.13 -6.65
CA VAL A 296 15.38 -14.82 -6.42
C VAL A 296 14.58 -14.36 -7.65
N ALA A 297 15.14 -14.48 -8.85
CA ALA A 297 14.47 -14.06 -10.09
C ALA A 297 13.20 -14.87 -10.38
N GLN A 298 13.20 -16.18 -10.07
CA GLN A 298 12.02 -17.03 -10.20
C GLN A 298 10.95 -16.67 -9.18
N ALA A 299 11.34 -16.47 -7.91
CA ALA A 299 10.44 -16.03 -6.87
C ALA A 299 9.80 -14.67 -7.21
N GLU A 300 10.59 -13.72 -7.71
CA GLU A 300 10.10 -12.40 -8.16
C GLU A 300 9.22 -12.47 -9.42
N ALA A 301 9.27 -13.54 -10.21
CA ALA A 301 8.36 -13.75 -11.34
C ALA A 301 6.98 -14.29 -10.91
N ILE A 302 6.90 -14.86 -9.70
CA ILE A 302 5.65 -15.29 -9.06
C ILE A 302 5.15 -14.16 -8.17
N THR A 303 5.95 -13.69 -7.21
CA THR A 303 5.64 -12.59 -6.28
C THR A 303 6.56 -11.39 -6.52
N ASN A 304 6.20 -10.56 -7.52
CA ASN A 304 6.97 -9.39 -7.96
C ASN A 304 7.24 -8.35 -6.87
N TRP A 305 6.44 -8.30 -5.80
CA TRP A 305 6.59 -7.35 -4.70
C TRP A 305 7.27 -7.97 -3.47
N GLY A 306 7.94 -9.11 -3.64
CA GLY A 306 8.57 -9.84 -2.54
C GLY A 306 7.56 -10.52 -1.61
N ARG A 307 8.06 -11.30 -0.66
CA ARG A 307 7.20 -11.97 0.30
C ARG A 307 6.59 -11.01 1.32
N SER A 308 5.32 -11.26 1.64
CA SER A 308 4.52 -10.45 2.58
C SER A 308 3.70 -11.27 3.56
N SER A 309 3.59 -12.58 3.33
CA SER A 309 2.81 -13.48 4.18
C SER A 309 3.46 -13.63 5.56
N SER A 310 2.70 -13.34 6.60
CA SER A 310 3.15 -13.40 7.99
C SER A 310 2.98 -14.81 8.56
N PRO A 311 3.96 -15.34 9.33
CA PRO A 311 3.88 -16.68 9.92
C PRO A 311 2.63 -16.86 10.79
N LEU A 312 2.11 -18.08 10.85
CA LEU A 312 0.96 -18.47 11.67
C LEU A 312 1.36 -19.58 12.63
N LEU A 313 1.00 -19.43 13.90
CA LEU A 313 1.08 -20.52 14.87
C LEU A 313 -0.14 -21.42 14.74
N TYR A 314 0.09 -22.73 14.69
CA TYR A 314 -0.90 -23.74 15.02
C TYR A 314 -0.46 -24.48 16.29
N PRO A 315 -1.25 -24.48 17.36
CA PRO A 315 -0.83 -25.07 18.64
C PRO A 315 -0.62 -26.58 18.57
N GLY A 316 -1.33 -27.27 17.66
CA GLY A 316 -1.26 -28.71 17.47
C GLY A 316 -1.67 -29.55 18.70
N LYS A 317 -1.75 -30.86 18.50
CA LYS A 317 -2.01 -31.82 19.58
C LYS A 317 -0.73 -32.33 20.21
N GLU A 318 0.31 -32.52 19.40
CA GLU A 318 1.60 -33.09 19.82
C GLU A 318 2.71 -32.05 19.92
N ARG A 319 2.67 -31.04 19.05
CA ARG A 319 3.69 -30.00 18.91
C ARG A 319 3.07 -28.75 18.31
N GLU A 320 3.66 -27.61 18.64
CA GLU A 320 3.34 -26.34 18.00
C GLU A 320 4.01 -26.27 16.62
N LEU A 321 3.27 -25.80 15.62
CA LEU A 321 3.73 -25.65 14.24
C LEU A 321 3.69 -24.19 13.81
N ILE A 322 4.68 -23.76 13.05
CA ILE A 322 4.67 -22.49 12.33
C ILE A 322 4.39 -22.76 10.86
N ILE A 323 3.24 -22.28 10.38
CA ILE A 323 2.75 -22.45 9.02
C ILE A 323 2.95 -21.16 8.24
N LEU A 324 3.47 -21.26 7.02
CA LEU A 324 3.63 -20.14 6.10
C LEU A 324 3.59 -20.59 4.64
N PRO A 325 3.33 -19.67 3.69
CA PRO A 325 3.39 -20.00 2.27
C PRO A 325 4.78 -20.47 1.81
N ALA A 326 4.84 -21.52 0.98
CA ALA A 326 6.08 -22.21 0.64
C ALA A 326 6.74 -21.70 -0.65
N GLY A 327 6.01 -21.60 -1.77
CA GLY A 327 6.53 -21.15 -3.08
C GLY A 327 7.19 -22.25 -3.91
N GLY A 328 7.88 -21.86 -4.98
CA GLY A 328 8.60 -22.76 -5.90
C GLY A 328 9.23 -22.02 -7.08
N PRO A 329 9.95 -22.71 -7.98
CA PRO A 329 10.68 -22.10 -9.09
C PRO A 329 9.78 -21.63 -10.24
N THR A 330 8.59 -22.22 -10.37
CA THR A 330 7.59 -21.92 -11.40
C THR A 330 6.18 -22.03 -10.81
N ARG A 331 5.17 -21.58 -11.55
CA ARG A 331 3.77 -21.71 -11.12
C ARG A 331 3.33 -23.18 -11.09
N GLU A 332 3.85 -23.98 -12.00
CA GLU A 332 3.55 -25.41 -12.14
C GLU A 332 4.28 -26.28 -11.10
N GLU A 333 5.41 -25.79 -10.57
CA GLU A 333 6.24 -26.45 -9.57
C GLU A 333 6.19 -25.70 -8.22
N SER A 334 5.05 -25.11 -7.88
CA SER A 334 4.85 -24.41 -6.60
C SER A 334 4.32 -25.34 -5.52
N THR A 335 4.69 -25.05 -4.27
CA THR A 335 4.06 -25.59 -3.06
C THR A 335 3.30 -24.45 -2.37
N SER A 336 2.07 -24.70 -1.91
CA SER A 336 1.24 -23.64 -1.31
C SER A 336 1.71 -23.32 0.10
N LEU A 337 1.82 -24.33 0.97
CA LEU A 337 2.13 -24.18 2.39
C LEU A 337 3.26 -25.11 2.84
N VAL A 338 3.99 -24.66 3.85
CA VAL A 338 4.97 -25.45 4.60
C VAL A 338 4.75 -25.23 6.10
N ALA A 339 4.98 -26.26 6.89
CA ALA A 339 4.99 -26.16 8.34
C ALA A 339 6.32 -26.63 8.94
N TYR A 340 6.78 -25.88 9.93
CA TYR A 340 7.97 -26.19 10.72
C TYR A 340 7.58 -26.37 12.17
N ASP A 341 8.25 -27.27 12.88
CA ASP A 341 8.17 -27.41 14.32
C ASP A 341 8.64 -26.10 14.98
N ALA A 342 7.80 -25.50 15.82
CA ALA A 342 8.04 -24.15 16.34
C ALA A 342 9.29 -24.08 17.24
N GLU A 343 9.62 -25.17 17.92
CA GLU A 343 10.78 -25.23 18.82
C GLU A 343 12.07 -25.46 18.04
N SER A 344 12.11 -26.54 17.26
CA SER A 344 13.32 -27.06 16.63
C SER A 344 13.61 -26.53 15.23
N GLY A 345 12.61 -26.00 14.51
CA GLY A 345 12.73 -25.63 13.10
C GLY A 345 12.72 -26.84 12.15
N GLU A 346 12.41 -28.05 12.62
CA GLU A 346 12.30 -29.19 11.70
C GLU A 346 11.10 -29.01 10.76
N LYS A 347 11.31 -29.17 9.44
CA LYS A 347 10.20 -29.18 8.47
C LYS A 347 9.33 -30.42 8.69
N VAL A 348 8.05 -30.20 9.03
CA VAL A 348 7.11 -31.28 9.36
C VAL A 348 6.32 -31.73 8.14
N TRP A 349 5.75 -30.79 7.39
CA TRP A 349 4.96 -31.10 6.21
C TRP A 349 4.99 -29.98 5.16
N THR A 350 4.59 -30.34 3.94
CA THR A 350 4.29 -29.42 2.83
C THR A 350 2.91 -29.75 2.27
N GLY A 351 2.12 -28.75 1.89
CA GLY A 351 0.74 -28.91 1.45
C GLY A 351 0.38 -28.05 0.25
N GLY A 352 -0.48 -28.58 -0.62
CA GLY A 352 -0.96 -27.89 -1.83
C GLY A 352 0.08 -27.76 -2.94
N LYS A 353 -0.39 -27.34 -4.13
CA LYS A 353 0.45 -27.17 -5.34
C LYS A 353 0.22 -25.83 -6.05
N GLU A 354 -0.53 -24.94 -5.42
CA GLU A 354 -0.90 -23.65 -5.98
C GLU A 354 0.21 -22.62 -5.74
N PRO A 355 0.46 -21.71 -6.69
CA PRO A 355 1.36 -20.58 -6.49
C PRO A 355 0.91 -19.69 -5.33
N ILE A 356 1.87 -19.22 -4.55
CA ILE A 356 1.61 -18.35 -3.41
C ILE A 356 1.15 -16.94 -3.86
N SER A 357 0.43 -16.26 -2.98
CA SER A 357 0.04 -14.85 -3.14
C SER A 357 0.71 -13.96 -2.08
N TYR A 358 0.15 -12.77 -1.84
CA TYR A 358 0.54 -11.86 -0.76
C TYR A 358 -0.32 -12.02 0.50
N ALA A 359 -1.28 -12.95 0.48
CA ALA A 359 -2.05 -13.33 1.67
C ALA A 359 -1.23 -14.25 2.59
N SER A 360 -1.49 -14.12 3.88
CA SER A 360 -1.08 -14.98 4.98
C SER A 360 -2.15 -16.05 5.24
N VAL A 361 -1.72 -17.21 5.72
CA VAL A 361 -2.61 -18.28 6.17
C VAL A 361 -3.35 -17.86 7.45
N ASN A 362 -4.57 -18.37 7.64
CA ASN A 362 -5.40 -18.18 8.84
C ASN A 362 -5.98 -19.52 9.33
N LEU A 363 -6.43 -19.59 10.58
CA LEU A 363 -7.07 -20.79 11.16
C LEU A 363 -8.56 -20.54 11.35
N PHE A 364 -9.41 -21.36 10.76
CA PHE A 364 -10.86 -21.29 10.98
C PHE A 364 -11.39 -22.57 11.61
N GLN A 365 -12.42 -22.42 12.43
CA GLN A 365 -13.15 -23.53 13.01
C GLN A 365 -14.37 -23.84 12.11
N LEU A 366 -14.28 -24.92 11.34
CA LEU A 366 -15.34 -25.36 10.43
C LEU A 366 -16.01 -26.61 11.01
N GLY A 367 -17.12 -26.39 11.74
CA GLY A 367 -17.76 -27.44 12.54
C GLY A 367 -16.85 -27.86 13.71
N ASP A 368 -16.52 -29.14 13.79
CA ASP A 368 -15.66 -29.70 14.84
C ASP A 368 -14.16 -29.72 14.46
N GLU A 369 -13.81 -29.25 13.25
CA GLU A 369 -12.43 -29.29 12.74
C GLU A 369 -11.83 -27.89 12.58
N THR A 370 -10.54 -27.77 12.90
CA THR A 370 -9.76 -26.58 12.63
C THR A 370 -9.03 -26.76 11.30
N GLU A 371 -9.15 -25.79 10.41
CA GLU A 371 -8.51 -25.81 9.09
C GLU A 371 -7.62 -24.59 8.87
N ALA A 372 -6.47 -24.80 8.23
CA ALA A 372 -5.58 -23.75 7.75
C ALA A 372 -6.06 -23.28 6.38
N ILE A 373 -6.56 -22.05 6.30
CA ILE A 373 -7.11 -21.45 5.08
C ILE A 373 -6.11 -20.48 4.48
N ILE A 374 -5.83 -20.64 3.18
CA ILE A 374 -4.92 -19.77 2.42
C ILE A 374 -5.57 -19.28 1.14
N VAL A 375 -5.41 -17.98 0.86
CA VAL A 375 -5.70 -17.39 -0.45
C VAL A 375 -4.41 -17.47 -1.28
N ASN A 376 -4.39 -18.35 -2.27
CA ASN A 376 -3.30 -18.50 -3.23
C ASN A 376 -3.40 -17.47 -4.37
N GLU A 377 -2.52 -17.55 -5.37
CA GLU A 377 -2.51 -16.59 -6.49
C GLU A 377 -3.88 -16.52 -7.19
N SER A 378 -4.50 -17.67 -7.44
CA SER A 378 -5.73 -17.82 -8.24
C SER A 378 -6.78 -18.75 -7.61
N SER A 379 -6.63 -19.12 -6.34
CA SER A 379 -7.49 -20.06 -5.64
C SER A 379 -7.54 -19.80 -4.13
N VAL A 380 -8.52 -20.36 -3.46
CA VAL A 380 -8.60 -20.42 -1.99
C VAL A 380 -8.67 -21.90 -1.60
N ALA A 381 -7.86 -22.30 -0.63
CA ALA A 381 -7.79 -23.69 -0.21
C ALA A 381 -7.81 -23.82 1.32
N GLY A 382 -8.46 -24.89 1.78
CA GLY A 382 -8.42 -25.33 3.18
C GLY A 382 -7.54 -26.56 3.32
N HIS A 383 -6.72 -26.57 4.37
CA HIS A 383 -5.78 -27.63 4.68
C HIS A 383 -5.96 -28.12 6.10
N ASN A 384 -5.69 -29.41 6.33
CA ASN A 384 -5.48 -29.93 7.66
C ASN A 384 -4.17 -29.34 8.24
N PRO A 385 -4.21 -28.60 9.37
CA PRO A 385 -3.03 -27.92 9.91
C PRO A 385 -2.00 -28.87 10.54
N GLU A 386 -2.38 -30.10 10.92
CA GLU A 386 -1.47 -31.12 11.45
C GLU A 386 -0.68 -31.80 10.34
N THR A 387 -1.30 -32.02 9.16
CA THR A 387 -0.73 -32.90 8.11
C THR A 387 -0.40 -32.19 6.80
N GLY A 388 -0.93 -30.99 6.56
CA GLY A 388 -0.83 -30.26 5.30
C GLY A 388 -1.77 -30.78 4.19
N GLU A 389 -2.57 -31.82 4.46
CA GLU A 389 -3.51 -32.38 3.49
C GLU A 389 -4.49 -31.31 3.02
N GLN A 390 -4.60 -31.11 1.70
CA GLN A 390 -5.57 -30.19 1.11
C GLN A 390 -6.96 -30.84 1.14
N LEU A 391 -7.88 -30.23 1.88
CA LEU A 391 -9.23 -30.73 2.11
C LEU A 391 -10.20 -30.28 1.01
N TRP A 392 -10.05 -29.04 0.56
CA TRP A 392 -10.85 -28.45 -0.51
C TRP A 392 -10.08 -27.31 -1.18
N ILE A 393 -10.53 -26.93 -2.38
CA ILE A 393 -10.03 -25.80 -3.13
C ILE A 393 -11.15 -25.22 -3.99
N THR A 394 -11.20 -23.90 -4.09
CA THR A 394 -12.13 -23.19 -4.98
C THR A 394 -11.41 -22.09 -5.78
N PRO A 395 -11.81 -21.79 -7.03
CA PRO A 395 -11.21 -20.71 -7.81
C PRO A 395 -11.42 -19.33 -7.19
N TRP A 396 -10.38 -18.49 -7.21
CA TRP A 396 -10.44 -17.08 -6.85
C TRP A 396 -9.53 -16.28 -7.79
N PRO A 397 -10.07 -15.74 -8.90
CA PRO A 397 -9.26 -15.24 -10.02
C PRO A 397 -8.17 -14.25 -9.60
N GLY A 398 -6.94 -14.49 -10.05
CA GLY A 398 -5.81 -13.63 -9.72
C GLY A 398 -4.51 -13.91 -10.45
N SER A 399 -3.62 -12.93 -10.34
CA SER A 399 -2.23 -13.02 -10.78
C SER A 399 -1.39 -12.06 -9.96
N SER A 400 -0.36 -12.56 -9.29
CA SER A 400 0.50 -11.79 -8.40
C SER A 400 1.28 -10.66 -9.10
N ALA A 401 1.35 -10.67 -10.44
CA ALA A 401 1.99 -9.65 -11.25
C ALA A 401 1.06 -8.48 -11.68
N GLY A 402 -0.27 -8.68 -11.71
CA GLY A 402 -1.21 -7.70 -12.29
C GLY A 402 -2.59 -7.60 -11.64
N ALA A 403 -3.00 -8.62 -10.89
CA ALA A 403 -4.22 -8.68 -10.11
C ALA A 403 -3.94 -9.45 -8.81
N ALA A 404 -3.13 -8.85 -7.95
CA ALA A 404 -2.58 -9.49 -6.75
C ALA A 404 -3.69 -9.82 -5.74
N SER A 405 -3.60 -11.00 -5.12
CA SER A 405 -4.40 -11.37 -3.96
C SER A 405 -3.62 -10.98 -2.70
N CYS A 406 -4.10 -9.97 -1.97
CA CYS A 406 -3.44 -9.40 -0.79
C CYS A 406 -4.26 -9.60 0.49
N SER A 407 -5.59 -9.63 0.38
CA SER A 407 -6.49 -9.75 1.51
C SER A 407 -6.61 -11.20 1.96
N GLN A 408 -6.76 -11.39 3.27
CA GLN A 408 -6.91 -12.70 3.87
C GLN A 408 -8.32 -13.22 3.61
N ALA A 409 -8.48 -14.54 3.70
CA ALA A 409 -9.80 -15.09 3.96
C ALA A 409 -10.26 -14.62 5.36
N VAL A 410 -11.56 -14.43 5.52
CA VAL A 410 -12.17 -14.04 6.79
C VAL A 410 -13.32 -14.99 7.10
N ASP A 411 -13.32 -15.57 8.30
CA ASP A 411 -14.44 -16.34 8.82
C ASP A 411 -15.58 -15.39 9.22
N ILE A 412 -16.76 -15.61 8.65
CA ILE A 412 -17.97 -14.83 8.96
C ILE A 412 -19.01 -15.65 9.73
N GLY A 413 -18.62 -16.84 10.22
CA GLY A 413 -19.45 -17.74 11.00
C GLY A 413 -20.26 -18.74 10.17
N ASP A 414 -20.74 -19.78 10.83
CA ASP A 414 -21.53 -20.87 10.24
C ASP A 414 -20.88 -21.54 9.02
N GLY A 415 -19.55 -21.64 9.00
CA GLY A 415 -18.79 -22.20 7.88
C GLY A 415 -18.74 -21.31 6.64
N LYS A 416 -19.18 -20.05 6.73
CA LYS A 416 -19.10 -19.07 5.65
C LYS A 416 -17.76 -18.35 5.70
N ILE A 417 -17.12 -18.22 4.54
CA ILE A 417 -15.83 -17.56 4.38
C ILE A 417 -16.01 -16.42 3.38
N LEU A 418 -15.53 -15.25 3.76
CA LEU A 418 -15.42 -14.07 2.90
C LEU A 418 -14.02 -13.99 2.30
N VAL A 419 -13.96 -13.67 1.01
CA VAL A 419 -12.74 -13.25 0.33
C VAL A 419 -12.98 -11.96 -0.44
N THR A 420 -12.00 -11.06 -0.40
CA THR A 420 -12.09 -9.73 -1.00
C THR A 420 -10.84 -9.43 -1.81
N LYS A 421 -10.99 -8.62 -2.86
CA LYS A 421 -9.88 -8.27 -3.74
C LYS A 421 -10.15 -7.05 -4.59
N GLY A 422 -9.12 -6.24 -4.76
CA GLY A 422 -9.07 -5.12 -5.71
C GLY A 422 -9.14 -5.55 -7.18
N TYR A 423 -8.69 -4.69 -8.08
CA TYR A 423 -8.53 -5.03 -9.51
C TYR A 423 -9.83 -5.52 -10.18
N ALA A 424 -10.96 -4.91 -9.80
CA ALA A 424 -12.29 -5.23 -10.31
C ALA A 424 -12.82 -6.65 -9.99
N ILE A 425 -12.24 -7.35 -9.02
CA ILE A 425 -12.74 -8.65 -8.56
C ILE A 425 -13.85 -8.50 -7.52
N GLY A 426 -13.63 -7.65 -6.50
CA GLY A 426 -14.59 -7.36 -5.44
C GLY A 426 -14.66 -8.43 -4.37
N ALA A 427 -15.86 -8.82 -3.95
CA ALA A 427 -16.07 -9.72 -2.82
C ALA A 427 -16.88 -10.96 -3.20
N LYS A 428 -16.58 -12.07 -2.53
CA LYS A 428 -17.34 -13.31 -2.57
C LYS A 428 -17.47 -13.89 -1.16
N VAL A 429 -18.64 -14.43 -0.86
CA VAL A 429 -18.87 -15.32 0.28
C VAL A 429 -19.21 -16.70 -0.25
N PHE A 430 -18.55 -17.71 0.30
CA PHE A 430 -18.86 -19.12 0.06
C PHE A 430 -19.01 -19.88 1.37
N LEU A 431 -19.82 -20.92 1.36
CA LEU A 431 -20.07 -21.82 2.47
C LEU A 431 -19.27 -23.11 2.26
N ILE A 432 -18.58 -23.55 3.32
CA ILE A 432 -17.89 -24.83 3.37
C ILE A 432 -18.75 -25.84 4.13
N GLU A 433 -19.12 -26.93 3.47
CA GLU A 433 -19.92 -28.01 4.08
C GLU A 433 -19.20 -29.34 3.95
N LYS A 434 -19.10 -30.09 5.06
CA LYS A 434 -18.58 -31.45 5.05
C LYS A 434 -19.74 -32.44 4.96
N GLY A 435 -19.79 -33.19 3.86
CA GLY A 435 -20.76 -34.25 3.64
C GLY A 435 -20.53 -35.45 4.58
N ALA A 436 -21.56 -36.28 4.73
CA ALA A 436 -21.48 -37.51 5.54
C ALA A 436 -20.45 -38.54 4.99
N ASP A 437 -20.02 -38.39 3.73
CA ASP A 437 -18.95 -39.17 3.11
C ASP A 437 -17.55 -38.61 3.41
N GLY A 438 -17.45 -37.56 4.23
CA GLY A 438 -16.22 -36.89 4.63
C GLY A 438 -15.68 -35.90 3.60
N LYS A 439 -16.36 -35.70 2.46
CA LYS A 439 -15.93 -34.76 1.43
C LYS A 439 -16.46 -33.36 1.68
N TYR A 440 -15.69 -32.38 1.25
CA TYR A 440 -16.07 -30.98 1.32
C TYR A 440 -16.77 -30.51 0.05
N ALA A 441 -17.84 -29.74 0.23
CA ALA A 441 -18.48 -28.95 -0.80
C ALA A 441 -18.23 -27.46 -0.53
N VAL A 442 -17.97 -26.70 -1.60
CA VAL A 442 -17.82 -25.25 -1.56
C VAL A 442 -18.96 -24.64 -2.36
N ASN A 443 -19.86 -23.93 -1.68
CA ASN A 443 -21.06 -23.38 -2.28
C ASN A 443 -21.02 -21.85 -2.21
N ASP A 444 -21.01 -21.18 -3.36
CA ASP A 444 -21.08 -19.72 -3.42
C ASP A 444 -22.43 -19.25 -2.84
N ILE A 445 -22.38 -18.29 -1.91
CA ILE A 445 -23.57 -17.64 -1.34
C ILE A 445 -23.88 -16.37 -2.12
N TRP A 446 -22.90 -15.49 -2.28
CA TRP A 446 -23.01 -14.29 -3.10
C TRP A 446 -21.63 -13.83 -3.60
N GLU A 447 -21.63 -13.09 -4.71
CA GLU A 447 -20.45 -12.47 -5.31
C GLU A 447 -20.83 -11.10 -5.89
N ASP A 448 -20.04 -10.06 -5.60
CA ASP A 448 -20.24 -8.72 -6.17
C ASP A 448 -18.90 -7.99 -6.41
N ASN A 449 -18.62 -7.68 -7.68
CA ASN A 449 -17.41 -6.98 -8.11
C ASN A 449 -17.40 -5.47 -7.83
N ARG A 450 -18.48 -4.95 -7.25
CA ARG A 450 -18.65 -3.53 -6.89
C ARG A 450 -18.35 -3.26 -5.43
N LEU A 451 -18.13 -4.30 -4.61
CA LEU A 451 -17.95 -4.22 -3.17
C LEU A 451 -16.53 -4.63 -2.75
N LEU A 452 -16.06 -4.07 -1.63
CA LEU A 452 -14.85 -4.44 -0.88
C LEU A 452 -13.64 -4.75 -1.76
N LYS A 453 -13.36 -3.88 -2.74
CA LYS A 453 -12.16 -3.98 -3.59
C LYS A 453 -10.89 -3.62 -2.83
N THR A 454 -10.50 -4.50 -1.92
CA THR A 454 -9.35 -4.35 -1.04
C THR A 454 -8.04 -4.59 -1.81
N LYS A 455 -7.18 -3.57 -1.88
CA LYS A 455 -5.96 -3.64 -2.71
C LYS A 455 -4.69 -3.94 -1.91
N PHE A 456 -4.58 -3.42 -0.68
CA PHE A 456 -3.45 -3.64 0.23
C PHE A 456 -3.89 -3.80 1.70
N THR A 457 -5.19 -3.98 1.93
CA THR A 457 -5.79 -4.01 3.26
C THR A 457 -6.69 -5.23 3.43
N ASN A 458 -7.29 -5.38 4.61
CA ASN A 458 -8.27 -6.42 4.91
C ASN A 458 -9.58 -5.76 5.36
N VAL A 459 -10.53 -6.57 5.78
CA VAL A 459 -11.83 -6.11 6.29
C VAL A 459 -11.96 -6.42 7.77
N ALA A 460 -12.75 -5.64 8.49
CA ALA A 460 -13.16 -5.94 9.86
C ALA A 460 -14.66 -6.24 9.90
N ILE A 461 -15.07 -7.13 10.78
CA ILE A 461 -16.46 -7.59 10.88
C ILE A 461 -16.98 -7.33 12.27
N LYS A 462 -18.20 -6.80 12.35
CA LYS A 462 -18.90 -6.58 13.61
C LYS A 462 -20.40 -6.69 13.40
N ASP A 463 -21.07 -7.48 14.24
CA ASP A 463 -22.53 -7.61 14.30
C ASP A 463 -23.21 -7.89 12.95
N GLY A 464 -22.58 -8.70 12.10
CA GLY A 464 -23.10 -9.06 10.77
C GLY A 464 -22.82 -8.03 9.67
N TYR A 465 -22.02 -7.00 9.95
CA TYR A 465 -21.59 -5.99 9.00
C TYR A 465 -20.09 -6.07 8.74
N ILE A 466 -19.71 -5.86 7.49
CA ILE A 466 -18.33 -5.86 7.01
C ILE A 466 -17.93 -4.42 6.71
N TYR A 467 -16.81 -4.00 7.29
CA TYR A 467 -16.21 -2.69 7.09
C TYR A 467 -14.89 -2.85 6.33
N GLY A 468 -14.74 -2.11 5.23
CA GLY A 468 -13.57 -2.26 4.37
C GLY A 468 -13.37 -1.10 3.41
N LEU A 469 -12.18 -1.06 2.79
CA LEU A 469 -11.85 -0.10 1.75
C LEU A 469 -12.08 -0.70 0.36
N ASN A 470 -12.97 -0.06 -0.40
CA ASN A 470 -13.32 -0.41 -1.77
C ASN A 470 -12.63 0.55 -2.73
N ASP A 471 -11.45 0.17 -3.23
CA ASP A 471 -10.55 1.05 -3.99
C ASP A 471 -10.33 2.41 -3.30
N GLY A 472 -10.20 2.36 -1.96
CA GLY A 472 -9.93 3.52 -1.09
C GLY A 472 -11.11 4.37 -0.66
N ILE A 473 -12.33 3.87 -0.90
CA ILE A 473 -13.57 4.39 -0.32
C ILE A 473 -13.94 3.48 0.86
N LEU A 474 -14.06 4.03 2.06
CA LEU A 474 -14.53 3.28 3.23
C LEU A 474 -16.01 2.94 3.03
N GLU A 475 -16.40 1.70 3.25
CA GLU A 475 -17.80 1.30 3.14
C GLU A 475 -18.18 0.26 4.19
N CYS A 476 -19.48 0.20 4.46
CA CYS A 476 -20.14 -0.81 5.28
C CYS A 476 -21.13 -1.59 4.42
N VAL A 477 -21.04 -2.92 4.46
CA VAL A 477 -21.96 -3.84 3.76
C VAL A 477 -22.43 -4.92 4.71
N THR A 478 -23.59 -5.52 4.46
CA THR A 478 -24.07 -6.70 5.20
C THR A 478 -23.27 -7.95 4.81
N ALA A 479 -22.97 -8.80 5.78
CA ALA A 479 -22.29 -10.08 5.54
C ALA A 479 -23.22 -11.11 4.87
N GLU A 480 -24.53 -11.02 5.13
CA GLU A 480 -25.54 -11.97 4.64
C GLU A 480 -25.67 -11.95 3.12
N ASP A 481 -25.78 -10.78 2.51
CA ASP A 481 -26.12 -10.61 1.09
C ASP A 481 -25.31 -9.53 0.36
N GLY A 482 -24.40 -8.82 1.05
CA GLY A 482 -23.57 -7.78 0.45
C GLY A 482 -24.31 -6.46 0.20
N ASP A 483 -25.47 -6.22 0.82
CA ASP A 483 -26.16 -4.94 0.69
C ASP A 483 -25.34 -3.79 1.31
N ARG A 484 -25.08 -2.75 0.51
CA ARG A 484 -24.27 -1.61 0.92
C ARG A 484 -25.10 -0.65 1.76
N GLN A 485 -24.69 -0.46 3.01
CA GLN A 485 -25.33 0.46 3.94
C GLN A 485 -24.87 1.91 3.70
N TRP A 486 -23.56 2.14 3.61
CA TRP A 486 -23.00 3.46 3.33
C TRP A 486 -21.60 3.37 2.72
N ARG A 487 -21.11 4.51 2.21
CA ARG A 487 -19.72 4.67 1.76
C ARG A 487 -19.24 6.10 1.95
N GLU A 488 -17.95 6.28 2.24
CA GLU A 488 -17.32 7.58 2.44
C GLU A 488 -15.93 7.65 1.78
N ARG A 489 -15.60 8.81 1.19
CA ARG A 489 -14.35 9.03 0.46
C ARG A 489 -13.26 9.62 1.37
N GLY A 490 -12.03 9.70 0.86
CA GLY A 490 -10.93 10.40 1.54
C GLY A 490 -9.97 9.51 2.33
N PHE A 491 -9.99 8.20 2.09
CA PHE A 491 -9.12 7.24 2.80
C PHE A 491 -7.97 6.71 1.94
N GLY A 492 -8.13 6.65 0.61
CA GLY A 492 -7.11 6.03 -0.26
C GLY A 492 -6.89 4.55 0.07
N HIS A 493 -5.81 3.94 -0.39
CA HIS A 493 -5.46 2.56 -0.04
C HIS A 493 -4.85 2.42 1.36
N GLY A 494 -5.55 2.98 2.35
CA GLY A 494 -5.19 2.97 3.77
C GLY A 494 -5.36 1.62 4.47
N GLN A 495 -5.35 1.66 5.81
CA GLN A 495 -5.49 0.50 6.69
C GLN A 495 -6.53 0.75 7.77
N LEU A 496 -7.17 -0.30 8.27
CA LEU A 496 -8.20 -0.19 9.32
C LEU A 496 -7.99 -1.21 10.44
N LEU A 497 -8.47 -0.87 11.63
CA LEU A 497 -8.52 -1.74 12.81
C LEU A 497 -9.81 -1.43 13.59
N MET A 498 -10.59 -2.46 13.90
CA MET A 498 -11.77 -2.37 14.74
C MET A 498 -11.36 -2.47 16.21
N VAL A 499 -11.74 -1.47 17.01
CA VAL A 499 -11.48 -1.37 18.45
C VAL A 499 -12.82 -1.15 19.15
N GLY A 500 -13.38 -2.23 19.71
CA GLY A 500 -14.72 -2.21 20.31
C GLY A 500 -15.79 -1.80 19.29
N ASP A 501 -16.42 -0.64 19.51
CA ASP A 501 -17.47 -0.06 18.66
C ASP A 501 -16.95 1.02 17.68
N LYS A 502 -15.62 1.17 17.55
CA LYS A 502 -14.99 2.15 16.68
C LYS A 502 -14.05 1.50 15.67
N LEU A 503 -13.89 2.17 14.53
CA LEU A 503 -12.87 1.90 13.52
C LEU A 503 -11.78 2.97 13.63
N LEU A 504 -10.54 2.53 13.79
CA LEU A 504 -9.36 3.32 13.51
C LEU A 504 -9.00 3.12 12.04
N VAL A 505 -8.91 4.20 11.26
CA VAL A 505 -8.58 4.14 9.84
C VAL A 505 -7.39 5.06 9.56
N MET A 506 -6.26 4.48 9.15
CA MET A 506 -5.12 5.21 8.62
C MET A 506 -5.37 5.46 7.13
N THR A 507 -5.39 6.71 6.70
CA THR A 507 -5.47 7.06 5.29
C THR A 507 -4.14 6.84 4.59
N GLU A 508 -4.15 6.71 3.27
CA GLU A 508 -2.93 6.53 2.47
C GLU A 508 -1.93 7.70 2.66
N ASP A 509 -2.46 8.91 2.93
CA ASP A 509 -1.70 10.14 3.17
C ASP A 509 -1.26 10.32 4.65
N GLY A 510 -1.62 9.39 5.54
CA GLY A 510 -1.09 9.33 6.91
C GLY A 510 -1.94 10.03 7.97
N GLU A 511 -3.18 10.38 7.64
CA GLU A 511 -4.16 10.82 8.63
C GLU A 511 -4.75 9.60 9.35
N LEU A 512 -4.85 9.66 10.68
CA LEU A 512 -5.55 8.68 11.49
C LEU A 512 -6.94 9.21 11.83
N VAL A 513 -7.95 8.45 11.46
CA VAL A 513 -9.38 8.81 11.58
C VAL A 513 -10.06 7.84 12.52
N LEU A 514 -10.86 8.36 13.45
CA LEU A 514 -11.76 7.59 14.30
C LEU A 514 -13.17 7.63 13.71
N VAL A 515 -13.77 6.48 13.45
CA VAL A 515 -15.09 6.35 12.84
C VAL A 515 -15.95 5.40 13.68
N ASP A 516 -17.25 5.67 13.80
CA ASP A 516 -18.16 4.75 14.48
C ASP A 516 -18.41 3.49 13.62
N ALA A 517 -18.32 2.32 14.25
CA ALA A 517 -18.60 1.05 13.59
C ALA A 517 -20.10 0.72 13.64
N THR A 518 -20.90 1.51 12.91
CA THR A 518 -22.36 1.36 12.82
C THR A 518 -22.83 1.26 11.37
N PRO A 519 -23.88 0.46 11.08
CA PRO A 519 -24.51 0.42 9.76
C PRO A 519 -25.37 1.66 9.45
N ASP A 520 -25.71 2.49 10.45
CA ASP A 520 -26.68 3.58 10.28
C ASP A 520 -26.16 4.73 9.40
N GLY A 521 -24.85 4.84 9.23
CA GLY A 521 -24.21 5.87 8.43
C GLY A 521 -22.75 6.09 8.81
N TYR A 522 -22.07 6.93 8.03
CA TYR A 522 -20.72 7.38 8.35
C TYR A 522 -20.76 8.43 9.46
N HIS A 523 -20.05 8.18 10.56
CA HIS A 523 -19.88 9.12 11.67
C HIS A 523 -18.40 9.21 12.06
N GLU A 524 -17.76 10.32 11.71
CA GLU A 524 -16.37 10.62 12.08
C GLU A 524 -16.32 11.24 13.48
N ALA A 525 -15.61 10.57 14.40
CA ALA A 525 -15.37 11.02 15.77
C ALA A 525 -14.02 11.76 15.91
N GLY A 526 -13.35 12.07 14.81
CA GLY A 526 -12.20 12.97 14.75
C GLY A 526 -11.03 12.41 13.93
N ARG A 527 -10.05 13.27 13.69
CA ARG A 527 -8.94 13.03 12.77
C ARG A 527 -7.68 13.77 13.20
N ILE A 528 -6.53 13.13 13.05
CA ILE A 528 -5.21 13.73 13.27
C ILE A 528 -4.25 13.36 12.13
N GLN A 529 -3.27 14.22 11.83
CA GLN A 529 -2.13 13.82 10.99
C GLN A 529 -1.20 12.94 11.84
N ALA A 530 -1.25 11.62 11.65
CA ALA A 530 -0.52 10.70 12.50
C ALA A 530 0.90 10.43 11.98
N LEU A 531 1.04 10.29 10.67
CA LEU A 531 2.28 10.03 9.97
C LEU A 531 2.41 10.97 8.79
N GLU A 532 3.62 11.41 8.52
CA GLU A 532 4.00 12.14 7.30
C GLU A 532 4.97 11.29 6.49
N SER A 533 5.05 11.49 5.18
CA SER A 533 6.10 10.87 4.39
C SER A 533 6.51 11.74 3.21
N GLU A 534 7.80 11.70 2.88
CA GLU A 534 8.32 12.32 1.67
C GLU A 534 7.93 11.52 0.42
N ILE A 535 7.78 10.18 0.53
CA ILE A 535 7.70 9.27 -0.62
C ILE A 535 6.82 8.05 -0.47
N SER A 536 6.52 7.65 0.77
CA SER A 536 5.90 6.37 1.04
C SER A 536 4.44 6.55 1.43
N PRO A 537 3.51 5.82 0.80
CA PRO A 537 2.16 5.73 1.31
C PRO A 537 2.13 5.03 2.68
N ASN A 538 1.02 5.13 3.39
CA ASN A 538 0.86 4.54 4.72
C ASN A 538 0.08 3.20 4.64
N TRP A 539 0.75 2.15 4.16
CA TRP A 539 0.13 0.82 3.97
C TRP A 539 0.37 -0.17 5.13
N ASN A 540 1.05 0.24 6.21
CA ASN A 540 1.33 -0.64 7.35
C ASN A 540 0.06 -0.79 8.23
N ASN A 541 -0.24 -2.01 8.65
CA ASN A 541 -1.37 -2.27 9.55
C ASN A 541 -1.14 -1.64 10.93
N LEU A 542 -2.24 -1.31 11.60
CA LEU A 542 -2.25 -0.72 12.93
C LEU A 542 -1.97 -1.77 14.01
N CYS A 543 -1.33 -1.37 15.10
CA CYS A 543 -1.05 -2.21 16.26
C CYS A 543 -1.44 -1.46 17.54
N ILE A 544 -2.19 -2.09 18.43
CA ILE A 544 -2.64 -1.46 19.69
C ILE A 544 -2.29 -2.36 20.87
N THR A 545 -1.84 -1.75 21.97
CA THR A 545 -1.56 -2.40 23.26
C THR A 545 -2.09 -1.49 24.37
N GLY A 546 -3.06 -1.97 25.15
CA GLY A 546 -3.78 -1.11 26.09
C GLY A 546 -4.39 0.12 25.39
N ASP A 547 -4.04 1.32 25.85
CA ASP A 547 -4.43 2.61 25.24
C ASP A 547 -3.37 3.17 24.27
N LEU A 548 -2.31 2.42 23.97
CA LEU A 548 -1.23 2.85 23.09
C LEU A 548 -1.42 2.27 21.69
N LEU A 549 -1.50 3.14 20.69
CA LEU A 549 -1.48 2.80 19.29
C LEU A 549 -0.08 3.03 18.71
N LEU A 550 0.51 1.98 18.16
CA LEU A 550 1.77 2.04 17.43
C LEU A 550 1.47 2.05 15.92
N VAL A 551 2.04 3.03 15.24
CA VAL A 551 1.92 3.22 13.79
C VAL A 551 3.28 3.45 13.16
N ARG A 552 3.44 3.07 11.91
CA ARG A 552 4.65 3.35 11.13
C ARG A 552 4.38 3.42 9.65
N ASN A 553 5.32 4.01 8.92
CA ASN A 553 5.47 3.88 7.48
C ASN A 553 6.92 3.46 7.16
N ALA A 554 7.38 3.74 5.94
CA ALA A 554 8.73 3.41 5.51
C ALA A 554 9.82 4.41 5.96
N GLU A 555 9.45 5.45 6.73
CA GLU A 555 10.38 6.52 7.13
C GLU A 555 10.33 6.82 8.63
N GLN A 556 9.15 6.71 9.25
CA GLN A 556 8.96 6.98 10.66
C GLN A 556 8.00 6.00 11.35
N ALA A 557 8.19 5.86 12.65
CA ALA A 557 7.29 5.18 13.57
C ALA A 557 6.89 6.15 14.68
N ALA A 558 5.66 6.01 15.17
CA ALA A 558 5.12 6.80 16.27
C ALA A 558 4.24 5.94 17.18
N CYS A 559 4.13 6.38 18.43
CA CYS A 559 3.16 5.86 19.38
C CYS A 559 2.26 6.99 19.86
N TYR A 560 0.96 6.71 19.88
CA TYR A 560 -0.06 7.60 20.39
C TYR A 560 -0.77 6.96 21.57
N ARG A 561 -0.97 7.73 22.63
CA ARG A 561 -1.95 7.40 23.67
C ARG A 561 -3.32 7.84 23.18
N LEU A 562 -4.20 6.88 22.97
CA LEU A 562 -5.57 7.12 22.54
C LEU A 562 -6.39 7.70 23.68
N ALA A 563 -7.29 8.62 23.37
CA ALA A 563 -8.21 9.16 24.35
C ALA A 563 -9.33 8.16 24.65
N THR A 564 -9.47 7.78 25.91
CA THR A 564 -10.42 6.76 26.38
C THR A 564 -11.49 7.37 27.28
N GLU A 565 -12.67 6.77 27.28
CA GLU A 565 -13.69 7.07 28.28
C GLU A 565 -13.39 6.25 29.55
N GLU A 566 -13.28 6.91 30.71
CA GLU A 566 -13.28 6.19 31.98
C GLU A 566 -14.61 5.41 32.08
N LYS A 567 -14.54 4.10 32.38
CA LYS A 567 -15.77 3.37 32.72
C LYS A 567 -16.39 4.05 33.95
N PRO A 568 -17.66 4.48 33.90
CA PRO A 568 -18.34 5.09 35.03
C PRO A 568 -18.45 4.16 36.24
#